data_AF-A0A8B6FS70-F1
#
_entry.id   AF-A0A8B6FS70-F1
#
_cell.length_a   1.000
_cell.length_b   1.000
_cell.length_c   1.000
_cell.angle_alpha   90.00
_cell.angle_beta   90.00
_cell.angle_gamma   90.00
#
_symmetry.space_group_name_H-M   'P 1'
#
loop_
_entity.id
_entity.type
_entity.pdbx_description
1 polymer ?
#
loop_
_entity_poly.entity_id
_entity_poly.type
_entity_poly.pdbx_seq_one_letter_code
_entity_poly.pdbx_strand_id
1 'polypeptide(L)'
;MEINSLYEKNLLGDSTPEAMINTLWLNNSVHFGLRGVTEHYELRWGDITLNTASDGMRYLQLNERQSKTRTEENVNDIRDVSPKFYECVGERDPVALYEKFAPKRPSGMSNEMDPFYIAKRTIPLTGAENELWFIRQRLGSKSLASVMKVMKEKGNLDDNKRLTNHSAQKYLVQKLKHNNVQDTDIMQILGHKNVQSIRNYRALNEDKHKQISNVLSNTTGEPPQLLGLVPVVSNLPLTSGTTVNDDFSVGSDNSTICSQTNTSNRIDSMFYGAKLQIQSMNVHMCDRH
;
A
#
# COMPACT_ATOMS: atom_id res chain seq x y z
N MET A 1 -4.93 7.22 1.89
CA MET A 1 -4.09 7.78 0.82
C MET A 1 -5.01 8.19 -0.31
N GLU A 2 -5.01 9.46 -0.69
CA GLU A 2 -5.90 9.99 -1.73
C GLU A 2 -5.25 9.82 -3.10
N ILE A 3 -5.23 8.58 -3.60
CA ILE A 3 -4.59 8.24 -4.88
C ILE A 3 -5.16 9.08 -6.03
N ASN A 4 -6.48 9.31 -6.05
CA ASN A 4 -7.11 10.08 -7.12
C ASN A 4 -6.53 11.49 -7.23
N SER A 5 -6.37 12.19 -6.10
CA SER A 5 -5.78 13.53 -6.07
C SER A 5 -4.34 13.54 -6.60
N LEU A 6 -3.56 12.47 -6.36
CA LEU A 6 -2.20 12.37 -6.90
C LEU A 6 -2.16 12.22 -8.43
N TYR A 7 -3.13 11.51 -9.02
CA TYR A 7 -3.30 11.44 -10.48
C TYR A 7 -3.75 12.78 -11.05
N GLU A 8 -4.77 13.41 -10.47
CA GLU A 8 -5.28 14.73 -10.89
C GLU A 8 -4.19 15.82 -10.88
N LYS A 9 -3.26 15.73 -9.92
CA LYS A 9 -2.13 16.67 -9.79
C LYS A 9 -0.90 16.30 -10.62
N ASN A 10 -1.01 15.30 -11.51
CA ASN A 10 0.11 14.81 -12.33
C ASN A 10 1.34 14.35 -11.52
N LEU A 11 1.12 13.88 -10.29
CA LEU A 11 2.17 13.27 -9.45
C LEU A 11 2.29 11.76 -9.67
N LEU A 12 1.22 11.17 -10.20
CA LEU A 12 1.14 9.83 -10.78
C LEU A 12 0.66 9.94 -12.23
N GLY A 13 0.83 8.88 -13.01
CA GLY A 13 0.62 8.82 -14.45
C GLY A 13 1.92 8.82 -15.24
N ASP A 14 1.81 9.16 -16.52
CA ASP A 14 2.87 9.12 -17.51
C ASP A 14 3.17 10.51 -18.11
N SER A 15 2.74 11.59 -17.45
CA SER A 15 2.89 12.96 -17.94
C SER A 15 4.30 13.54 -17.77
N THR A 16 5.07 13.04 -16.80
CA THR A 16 6.45 13.46 -16.53
C THR A 16 7.33 12.26 -16.14
N PRO A 17 8.67 12.34 -16.27
CA PRO A 17 9.55 11.27 -15.81
C PRO A 17 9.40 10.96 -14.31
N GLU A 18 9.09 11.97 -13.51
CA GLU A 18 8.86 11.78 -12.07
C GLU A 18 7.53 11.08 -11.80
N ALA A 19 6.44 11.51 -12.45
CA ALA A 19 5.14 10.86 -12.32
C ALA A 19 5.20 9.39 -12.75
N MET A 20 5.92 9.11 -13.84
CA MET A 20 6.11 7.75 -14.34
C MET A 20 6.84 6.87 -13.33
N ILE A 21 7.97 7.34 -12.77
CA ILE A 21 8.71 6.60 -11.73
C ILE A 21 7.87 6.42 -10.47
N ASN A 22 7.15 7.44 -10.03
CA ASN A 22 6.26 7.36 -8.86
C ASN A 22 5.16 6.32 -9.06
N THR A 23 4.62 6.23 -10.27
CA THR A 23 3.53 5.30 -10.61
C THR A 23 4.05 3.88 -10.74
N LEU A 24 5.21 3.66 -11.36
CA LEU A 24 5.88 2.36 -11.35
C LEU A 24 6.25 1.91 -9.94
N TRP A 25 6.71 2.84 -9.09
CA TRP A 25 6.96 2.58 -7.68
C TRP A 25 5.69 2.14 -6.97
N LEU A 26 4.60 2.90 -7.11
CA LEU A 26 3.31 2.59 -6.51
C LEU A 26 2.79 1.24 -7.01
N ASN A 27 2.78 0.99 -8.32
CA ASN A 27 2.30 -0.24 -8.93
C ASN A 27 3.07 -1.45 -8.39
N ASN A 28 4.40 -1.37 -8.31
CA ASN A 28 5.21 -2.45 -7.75
C ASN A 28 4.96 -2.65 -6.24
N SER A 29 4.74 -1.58 -5.48
CA SER A 29 4.39 -1.69 -4.05
C SER A 29 3.00 -2.31 -3.84
N VAL A 30 2.01 -1.97 -4.66
CA VAL A 30 0.61 -2.37 -4.46
C VAL A 30 0.26 -3.68 -5.15
N HIS A 31 0.87 -4.02 -6.28
CA HIS A 31 0.54 -5.26 -6.99
C HIS A 31 1.52 -6.39 -6.68
N PHE A 32 2.82 -6.09 -6.61
CA PHE A 32 3.83 -7.11 -6.26
C PHE A 32 4.13 -7.17 -4.76
N GLY A 33 3.59 -6.23 -3.98
CA GLY A 33 3.76 -6.21 -2.54
C GLY A 33 5.18 -5.91 -2.08
N LEU A 34 6.02 -5.33 -2.95
CA LEU A 34 7.39 -4.95 -2.60
C LEU A 34 7.42 -4.05 -1.36
N ARG A 35 8.34 -4.34 -0.44
CA ARG A 35 8.49 -3.77 0.88
C ARG A 35 9.80 -3.03 1.02
N GLY A 36 9.69 -1.86 1.65
CA GLY A 36 10.86 -1.12 2.08
C GLY A 36 11.73 -0.63 0.93
N VAL A 37 12.75 0.14 1.26
CA VAL A 37 13.57 0.79 0.24
C VAL A 37 14.51 -0.20 -0.43
N THR A 38 14.97 -1.22 0.30
CA THR A 38 15.93 -2.21 -0.21
C THR A 38 15.37 -3.03 -1.36
N GLU A 39 14.16 -3.60 -1.24
CA GLU A 39 13.57 -4.41 -2.32
C GLU A 39 13.36 -3.59 -3.59
N HIS A 40 12.83 -2.37 -3.45
CA HIS A 40 12.72 -1.44 -4.58
C HIS A 40 14.09 -1.06 -5.15
N TYR A 41 15.07 -0.75 -4.30
CA TYR A 41 16.41 -0.38 -4.75
C TYR A 41 17.12 -1.54 -5.43
N GLU A 42 16.87 -2.79 -5.03
CA GLU A 42 17.51 -3.99 -5.58
C GLU A 42 16.78 -4.57 -6.79
N LEU A 43 15.55 -4.15 -7.05
CA LEU A 43 14.77 -4.57 -8.22
C LEU A 43 15.57 -4.34 -9.52
N ARG A 44 15.66 -5.39 -10.34
CA ARG A 44 16.31 -5.36 -11.65
C ARG A 44 15.30 -5.36 -12.77
N TRP A 45 15.74 -4.99 -13.95
CA TRP A 45 14.90 -4.94 -15.13
C TRP A 45 14.33 -6.32 -15.48
N GLY A 46 15.15 -7.37 -15.43
CA GLY A 46 14.73 -8.76 -15.70
C GLY A 46 13.83 -9.37 -14.63
N ASP A 47 13.72 -8.76 -13.44
CA ASP A 47 12.83 -9.25 -12.39
C ASP A 47 11.36 -9.08 -12.77
N ILE A 48 11.04 -8.13 -13.66
CA ILE A 48 9.66 -7.88 -14.11
C ILE A 48 9.56 -8.17 -15.60
N THR A 49 8.75 -9.17 -15.95
CA THR A 49 8.54 -9.56 -17.35
C THR A 49 7.12 -9.27 -17.81
N LEU A 50 6.99 -8.78 -19.05
CA LEU A 50 5.73 -8.63 -19.76
C LEU A 50 5.40 -9.94 -20.48
N ASN A 51 4.21 -10.46 -20.23
CA ASN A 51 3.74 -11.73 -20.74
C ASN A 51 2.31 -11.59 -21.28
N THR A 52 1.86 -12.60 -22.02
CA THR A 52 0.48 -12.71 -22.52
C THR A 52 -0.11 -14.03 -22.03
N ALA A 53 -1.29 -13.99 -21.43
CA ALA A 53 -2.01 -15.16 -20.97
C ALA A 53 -2.72 -15.88 -22.15
N SER A 54 -3.22 -17.09 -21.89
CA SER A 54 -3.88 -17.92 -22.92
C SER A 54 -5.15 -17.30 -23.51
N ASP A 55 -5.81 -16.41 -22.76
CA ASP A 55 -6.98 -15.64 -23.18
C ASP A 55 -6.62 -14.35 -23.95
N GLY A 56 -5.33 -14.11 -24.18
CA GLY A 56 -4.82 -12.91 -24.86
C GLY A 56 -4.57 -11.72 -23.94
N MET A 57 -4.91 -11.81 -22.65
CA MET A 57 -4.70 -10.70 -21.72
C MET A 57 -3.22 -10.54 -21.38
N ARG A 58 -2.69 -9.32 -21.50
CA ARG A 58 -1.30 -9.02 -21.12
C ARG A 58 -1.17 -8.82 -19.62
N TYR A 59 -0.01 -9.18 -19.07
CA TYR A 59 0.28 -9.01 -17.66
C TYR A 59 1.77 -8.82 -17.38
N LEU A 60 2.07 -8.13 -16.28
CA LEU A 60 3.42 -8.11 -15.70
C LEU A 60 3.54 -9.15 -14.60
N GLN A 61 4.67 -9.83 -14.55
CA GLN A 61 5.01 -10.82 -13.53
C GLN A 61 6.29 -10.43 -12.80
N LEU A 62 6.29 -10.54 -11.47
CA LEU A 62 7.52 -10.46 -10.68
C LEU A 62 8.14 -11.85 -10.56
N ASN A 63 9.36 -11.99 -11.05
CA ASN A 63 10.23 -13.15 -10.87
C ASN A 63 11.14 -12.87 -9.67
N GLU A 64 10.71 -13.33 -8.49
CA GLU A 64 11.45 -13.11 -7.25
C GLU A 64 12.79 -13.83 -7.28
N ARG A 65 13.89 -13.08 -7.15
CA ARG A 65 15.21 -13.64 -6.91
C ARG A 65 15.33 -14.05 -5.45
N GLN A 66 15.92 -15.21 -5.18
CA GLN A 66 16.22 -15.62 -3.81
C GLN A 66 17.11 -14.57 -3.14
N SER A 67 16.60 -13.92 -2.08
CA SER A 67 17.33 -12.87 -1.36
C SER A 67 18.49 -13.47 -0.56
N LYS A 68 19.67 -12.83 -0.59
CA LYS A 68 20.89 -13.25 0.12
C LYS A 68 20.79 -13.25 1.67
N THR A 69 19.73 -12.72 2.27
CA THR A 69 19.56 -12.58 3.74
C THR A 69 18.84 -13.75 4.40
N ARG A 70 18.96 -14.98 3.87
CA ARG A 70 18.39 -16.17 4.51
C ARG A 70 19.40 -17.29 4.57
N THR A 71 19.72 -17.68 5.80
CA THR A 71 20.50 -18.86 6.17
C THR A 71 20.01 -20.09 5.40
N GLU A 72 20.94 -20.99 5.08
CA GLU A 72 20.82 -22.19 4.22
C GLU A 72 19.69 -23.20 4.57
N GLU A 73 18.80 -22.88 5.52
CA GLU A 73 17.72 -23.74 6.00
C GLU A 73 16.44 -23.74 5.16
N ASN A 74 16.26 -22.85 4.17
CA ASN A 74 14.97 -22.77 3.48
C ASN A 74 15.08 -22.43 1.98
N VAL A 75 15.40 -23.47 1.20
CA VAL A 75 15.54 -23.43 -0.27
C VAL A 75 14.23 -23.04 -0.98
N ASN A 76 13.08 -23.15 -0.30
CA ASN A 76 11.75 -22.90 -0.87
C ASN A 76 11.12 -21.56 -0.44
N ASP A 77 11.91 -20.55 -0.08
CA ASP A 77 11.38 -19.22 0.25
C ASP A 77 11.09 -18.34 -0.97
N ILE A 78 10.34 -18.89 -1.90
CA ILE A 78 9.71 -18.15 -2.98
C ILE A 78 8.21 -18.20 -2.70
N ARG A 79 7.46 -17.13 -3.01
CA ARG A 79 6.00 -17.22 -2.87
C ARG A 79 5.48 -18.41 -3.67
N ASP A 80 4.53 -19.15 -3.10
CA ASP A 80 3.86 -20.27 -3.79
C ASP A 80 3.27 -19.85 -5.14
N VAL A 81 2.87 -18.58 -5.25
CA VAL A 81 2.34 -17.97 -6.46
C VAL A 81 3.16 -16.74 -6.83
N SER A 82 3.70 -16.72 -8.04
CA SER A 82 4.38 -15.54 -8.59
C SER A 82 3.40 -14.39 -8.72
N PRO A 83 3.69 -13.21 -8.11
CA PRO A 83 2.81 -12.05 -8.22
C PRO A 83 2.66 -11.60 -9.68
N LYS A 84 1.40 -11.42 -10.10
CA LYS A 84 1.03 -10.94 -11.44
C LYS A 84 0.03 -9.79 -11.32
N PHE A 85 0.08 -8.87 -12.25
CA PHE A 85 -1.04 -7.96 -12.48
C PHE A 85 -1.28 -7.78 -13.97
N TYR A 86 -2.56 -7.86 -14.33
CA TYR A 86 -3.04 -7.84 -15.70
C TYR A 86 -3.27 -6.40 -16.16
N GLU A 87 -3.29 -6.22 -17.47
CA GLU A 87 -3.79 -5.00 -18.08
C GLU A 87 -5.23 -4.73 -17.63
N CYS A 88 -5.58 -3.45 -17.55
CA CYS A 88 -6.92 -3.04 -17.18
C CYS A 88 -7.39 -1.88 -18.04
N VAL A 89 -8.70 -1.66 -18.06
CA VAL A 89 -9.29 -0.57 -18.85
C VAL A 89 -9.03 0.77 -18.15
N GLY A 90 -8.38 1.69 -18.85
CA GLY A 90 -8.28 3.10 -18.46
C GLY A 90 -6.84 3.60 -18.24
N GLU A 91 -6.73 4.86 -17.78
CA GLU A 91 -5.45 5.58 -17.65
C GLU A 91 -4.51 5.03 -16.56
N ARG A 92 -5.02 4.13 -15.71
CA ARG A 92 -4.27 3.52 -14.60
C ARG A 92 -3.78 2.12 -14.92
N ASP A 93 -3.81 1.74 -16.19
CA ASP A 93 -3.31 0.46 -16.66
C ASP A 93 -1.80 0.34 -16.38
N PRO A 94 -1.41 -0.56 -15.47
CA PRO A 94 -0.01 -0.71 -15.10
C PRO A 94 0.81 -1.38 -16.21
N VAL A 95 0.18 -2.14 -17.13
CA VAL A 95 0.84 -2.73 -18.30
C VAL A 95 1.13 -1.64 -19.33
N ALA A 96 0.13 -0.84 -19.72
CA ALA A 96 0.35 0.28 -20.65
C ALA A 96 1.40 1.27 -20.14
N LEU A 97 1.44 1.56 -18.83
CA LEU A 97 2.49 2.40 -18.25
C LEU A 97 3.89 1.81 -18.44
N TYR A 98 4.05 0.51 -18.17
CA TYR A 98 5.33 -0.17 -18.34
C TYR A 98 5.78 -0.17 -19.80
N GLU A 99 4.86 -0.38 -20.75
CA GLU A 99 5.16 -0.31 -22.17
C GLU A 99 5.56 1.08 -22.63
N LYS A 100 5.06 2.15 -22.01
CA LYS A 100 5.53 3.52 -22.23
C LYS A 100 6.89 3.78 -21.59
N PHE A 101 7.19 3.12 -20.47
CA PHE A 101 8.45 3.26 -19.76
C PHE A 101 9.61 2.53 -20.44
N ALA A 102 9.39 1.29 -20.91
CA ALA A 102 10.43 0.44 -21.49
C ALA A 102 11.24 1.10 -22.63
N PRO A 103 10.63 1.74 -23.64
CA PRO A 103 11.36 2.40 -24.73
C PRO A 103 12.02 3.72 -24.31
N LYS A 104 11.60 4.32 -23.19
CA LYS A 104 12.23 5.55 -22.64
C LYS A 104 13.51 5.27 -21.88
N ARG A 105 13.80 4.00 -21.58
CA ARG A 105 15.05 3.62 -20.93
C ARG A 105 16.22 3.89 -21.88
N PRO A 106 17.31 4.52 -21.41
CA PRO A 106 18.45 4.81 -22.28
C PRO A 106 19.13 3.51 -22.72
N SER A 107 19.69 3.49 -23.92
CA SER A 107 20.42 2.33 -24.46
C SER A 107 21.44 1.79 -23.44
N GLY A 108 21.52 0.47 -23.27
CA GLY A 108 22.41 -0.18 -22.31
C GLY A 108 21.92 -0.16 -20.85
N MET A 109 20.64 0.16 -20.60
CA MET A 109 20.00 0.06 -19.27
C MET A 109 18.78 -0.88 -19.29
N SER A 110 18.73 -1.85 -20.19
CA SER A 110 17.61 -2.79 -20.33
C SER A 110 18.06 -4.26 -20.36
N ASN A 111 19.27 -4.55 -19.91
CA ASN A 111 19.73 -5.91 -19.67
C ASN A 111 19.10 -6.45 -18.38
N GLU A 112 19.04 -7.77 -18.23
CA GLU A 112 18.39 -8.42 -17.08
C GLU A 112 18.87 -7.91 -15.72
N MET A 113 20.18 -7.64 -15.58
CA MET A 113 20.81 -7.21 -14.33
C MET A 113 20.83 -5.69 -14.12
N ASP A 114 20.31 -4.91 -15.06
CA ASP A 114 20.25 -3.46 -14.95
C ASP A 114 19.21 -3.03 -13.90
N PRO A 115 19.39 -1.88 -13.24
CA PRO A 115 18.43 -1.39 -12.24
C PRO A 115 17.05 -1.16 -12.85
N PHE A 116 15.98 -1.62 -12.19
CA PHE A 116 14.62 -1.29 -12.64
C PHE A 116 14.35 0.21 -12.58
N TYR A 117 14.62 0.84 -11.44
CA TYR A 117 14.48 2.29 -11.27
C TYR A 117 15.73 3.02 -11.76
N ILE A 118 15.55 3.87 -12.76
CA ILE A 118 16.59 4.69 -13.36
C ILE A 118 16.37 6.18 -13.03
N ALA A 119 17.46 6.93 -12.93
CA ALA A 119 17.40 8.32 -12.57
C ALA A 119 16.81 9.15 -13.72
N LYS A 120 15.95 10.11 -13.35
CA LYS A 120 15.43 11.12 -14.28
C LYS A 120 16.55 12.08 -14.67
N ARG A 121 16.49 12.58 -15.90
CA ARG A 121 17.32 13.69 -16.34
C ARG A 121 16.88 14.98 -15.65
N THR A 122 17.83 15.74 -15.14
CA THR A 122 17.57 17.06 -14.49
C THR A 122 18.01 18.23 -15.35
N ILE A 123 19.00 18.02 -16.22
CA ILE A 123 19.52 19.03 -17.15
C ILE A 123 18.86 18.79 -18.51
N PRO A 124 18.01 19.70 -19.00
CA PRO A 124 17.42 19.61 -20.33
C PRO A 124 18.51 19.55 -21.41
N LEU A 125 18.28 18.78 -22.46
CA LEU A 125 19.14 18.77 -23.63
C LEU A 125 18.55 19.67 -24.73
N THR A 126 19.39 20.09 -25.66
CA THR A 126 18.95 20.88 -26.81
C THR A 126 18.55 19.96 -27.97
N GLY A 127 17.58 20.39 -28.78
CA GLY A 127 17.13 19.65 -29.96
C GLY A 127 16.37 18.36 -29.64
N ALA A 128 16.49 17.35 -30.52
CA ALA A 128 15.75 16.09 -30.44
C ALA A 128 16.01 15.28 -29.15
N GLU A 129 17.16 15.48 -28.50
CA GLU A 129 17.50 14.76 -27.26
C GLU A 129 16.75 15.28 -26.02
N ASN A 130 16.03 16.40 -26.11
CA ASN A 130 15.20 16.92 -25.02
C ASN A 130 14.10 15.92 -24.60
N GLU A 131 13.78 14.95 -25.45
CA GLU A 131 12.82 13.88 -25.16
C GLU A 131 13.40 12.77 -24.25
N LEU A 132 14.71 12.78 -23.97
CA LEU A 132 15.36 11.79 -23.11
C LEU A 132 15.05 12.02 -21.63
N TRP A 133 14.02 11.34 -21.14
CA TRP A 133 13.53 11.43 -19.77
C TRP A 133 14.48 10.89 -18.71
N PHE A 134 15.31 9.90 -19.06
CA PHE A 134 16.13 9.17 -18.12
C PHE A 134 17.60 9.15 -18.53
N ILE A 135 18.48 8.93 -17.54
CA ILE A 135 19.92 8.80 -17.72
C ILE A 135 20.40 7.40 -17.33
N ARG A 136 21.61 7.03 -17.76
CA ARG A 136 22.24 5.73 -17.49
C ARG A 136 22.74 5.61 -16.04
N GLN A 137 21.84 5.77 -15.10
CA GLN A 137 22.14 5.75 -13.67
C GLN A 137 20.98 5.14 -12.90
N ARG A 138 21.28 4.34 -11.87
CA ARG A 138 20.30 3.84 -10.91
C ARG A 138 19.68 4.99 -10.12
N LEU A 139 18.38 4.93 -9.86
CA LEU A 139 17.73 5.85 -8.93
C LEU A 139 18.23 5.61 -7.50
N GLY A 140 18.65 6.67 -6.81
CA GLY A 140 19.22 6.57 -5.46
C GLY A 140 18.23 6.00 -4.44
N SER A 141 18.74 5.22 -3.49
CA SER A 141 17.94 4.65 -2.39
C SER A 141 17.23 5.73 -1.57
N LYS A 142 17.87 6.88 -1.34
CA LYS A 142 17.27 8.05 -0.67
C LYS A 142 16.05 8.59 -1.44
N SER A 143 16.13 8.65 -2.77
CA SER A 143 15.01 9.08 -3.61
C SER A 143 13.85 8.10 -3.52
N LEU A 144 14.13 6.79 -3.56
CA LEU A 144 13.11 5.75 -3.35
C LEU A 144 12.48 5.81 -1.94
N ALA A 145 13.29 6.11 -0.92
CA ALA A 145 12.80 6.29 0.45
C ALA A 145 11.87 7.49 0.61
N SER A 146 12.03 8.52 -0.22
CA SER A 146 11.28 9.76 -0.12
C SER A 146 10.11 9.87 -1.09
N VAL A 147 9.83 8.87 -1.94
CA VAL A 147 8.77 8.94 -2.98
C VAL A 147 7.43 9.40 -2.40
N MET A 148 6.91 8.73 -1.37
CA MET A 148 5.64 9.14 -0.75
C MET A 148 5.70 10.50 -0.05
N LYS A 149 6.85 10.82 0.56
CA LYS A 149 7.04 12.12 1.23
C LYS A 149 6.97 13.25 0.21
N VAL A 150 7.69 13.13 -0.90
CA VAL A 150 7.73 14.14 -1.97
C VAL A 150 6.36 14.26 -2.64
N MET A 151 5.66 13.16 -2.90
CA MET A 151 4.29 13.21 -3.43
C MET A 151 3.31 13.86 -2.46
N LYS A 152 3.45 13.63 -1.14
CA LYS A 152 2.62 14.30 -0.13
C LYS A 152 2.84 15.82 -0.18
N GLU A 153 4.10 16.24 -0.15
CA GLU A 153 4.50 17.66 -0.16
C GLU A 153 4.01 18.35 -1.43
N LYS A 154 4.32 17.81 -2.62
CA LYS A 154 3.86 18.38 -3.89
C LYS A 154 2.34 18.31 -4.09
N GLY A 155 1.73 17.30 -3.49
CA GLY A 155 0.30 17.07 -3.55
C GLY A 155 -0.50 17.93 -2.58
N ASN A 156 0.12 18.76 -1.75
CA ASN A 156 -0.53 19.51 -0.67
C ASN A 156 -1.55 18.63 0.10
N LEU A 157 -1.16 17.38 0.37
CA LEU A 157 -1.99 16.44 1.12
C LEU A 157 -1.87 16.74 2.62
N ASP A 158 -2.97 16.58 3.35
CA ASP A 158 -3.10 16.87 4.79
C ASP A 158 -1.81 16.62 5.60
N ASP A 159 -1.24 17.71 6.11
CA ASP A 159 0.03 17.70 6.86
C ASP A 159 -0.05 16.83 8.12
N ASN A 160 -1.24 16.72 8.72
CA ASN A 160 -1.46 15.93 9.93
C ASN A 160 -1.36 14.42 9.66
N LYS A 161 -1.49 13.97 8.41
CA LYS A 161 -1.37 12.56 8.04
C LYS A 161 0.07 12.22 7.70
N ARG A 162 0.74 11.43 8.55
CA ARG A 162 2.07 10.89 8.23
C ARG A 162 1.97 9.82 7.13
N LEU A 163 2.13 10.24 5.87
CA LEU A 163 2.23 9.35 4.71
C LEU A 163 3.68 8.92 4.49
N THR A 164 3.92 7.62 4.57
CA THR A 164 5.22 6.99 4.31
C THR A 164 5.06 5.91 3.25
N ASN A 165 6.16 5.31 2.79
CA ASN A 165 6.10 4.18 1.84
C ASN A 165 5.21 3.03 2.37
N HIS A 166 5.19 2.82 3.69
CA HIS A 166 4.31 1.83 4.32
C HIS A 166 2.81 2.19 4.18
N SER A 167 2.47 3.46 3.98
CA SER A 167 1.09 3.91 3.74
C SER A 167 0.52 3.39 2.41
N ALA A 168 1.35 3.16 1.39
CA ALA A 168 0.91 2.57 0.12
C ALA A 168 0.48 1.11 0.32
N GLN A 169 1.23 0.33 1.10
CA GLN A 169 0.88 -1.04 1.45
C GLN A 169 -0.38 -1.10 2.33
N LYS A 170 -0.49 -0.23 3.33
CA LYS A 170 -1.72 -0.09 4.13
C LYS A 170 -2.93 0.23 3.26
N TYR A 171 -2.78 1.15 2.30
CA TYR A 171 -3.84 1.49 1.36
C TYR A 171 -4.30 0.27 0.53
N LEU A 172 -3.36 -0.51 -0.03
CA LEU A 172 -3.71 -1.72 -0.78
C LEU A 172 -4.52 -2.69 0.07
N VAL A 173 -4.02 -3.05 1.26
CA VAL A 173 -4.69 -4.03 2.12
C VAL A 173 -6.10 -3.55 2.47
N GLN A 174 -6.25 -2.27 2.80
CA GLN A 174 -7.57 -1.68 3.08
C GLN A 174 -8.48 -1.74 1.85
N LYS A 175 -7.97 -1.37 0.67
CA LYS A 175 -8.74 -1.41 -0.58
C LYS A 175 -9.20 -2.82 -0.95
N LEU A 176 -8.32 -3.81 -0.85
CA LEU A 176 -8.66 -5.21 -1.12
C LEU A 176 -9.72 -5.73 -0.14
N LYS A 177 -9.58 -5.42 1.16
CA LYS A 177 -10.59 -5.78 2.17
C LYS A 177 -11.93 -5.10 1.94
N HIS A 178 -11.95 -3.84 1.53
CA HIS A 178 -13.20 -3.13 1.18
C HIS A 178 -13.91 -3.75 -0.03
N ASN A 179 -13.16 -4.36 -0.95
CA ASN A 179 -13.70 -5.10 -2.09
C ASN A 179 -13.94 -6.59 -1.77
N ASN A 180 -14.00 -6.95 -0.48
CA ASN A 180 -14.28 -8.29 0.02
C ASN A 180 -13.31 -9.39 -0.47
N VAL A 181 -12.07 -9.03 -0.81
CA VAL A 181 -11.00 -10.01 -1.08
C VAL A 181 -10.61 -10.69 0.23
N GLN A 182 -10.48 -12.01 0.22
CA GLN A 182 -10.21 -12.77 1.44
C GLN A 182 -8.79 -12.48 1.98
N ASP A 183 -8.64 -12.53 3.30
CA ASP A 183 -7.35 -12.28 3.96
C ASP A 183 -6.25 -13.27 3.48
N THR A 184 -6.62 -14.50 3.10
CA THR A 184 -5.73 -15.52 2.53
C THR A 184 -5.19 -15.13 1.15
N ASP A 185 -6.05 -14.59 0.29
CA ASP A 185 -5.66 -14.16 -1.06
C ASP A 185 -4.77 -12.93 -0.97
N ILE A 186 -5.11 -11.98 -0.09
CA ILE A 186 -4.28 -10.81 0.21
C ILE A 186 -2.90 -11.24 0.72
N MET A 187 -2.85 -12.24 1.60
CA MET A 187 -1.62 -12.79 2.15
C MET A 187 -0.73 -13.36 1.04
N GLN A 188 -1.29 -14.16 0.12
CA GLN A 188 -0.57 -14.72 -1.02
C GLN A 188 -0.05 -13.63 -1.97
N ILE A 189 -0.91 -12.70 -2.38
CA ILE A 189 -0.55 -11.58 -3.27
C ILE A 189 0.58 -10.75 -2.67
N LEU A 190 0.55 -10.52 -1.36
CA LEU A 190 1.58 -9.73 -0.68
C LEU A 190 2.81 -10.56 -0.26
N GLY A 191 2.77 -11.89 -0.31
CA GLY A 191 3.84 -12.72 0.26
C GLY A 191 4.03 -12.52 1.77
N HIS A 192 2.94 -12.33 2.51
CA HIS A 192 3.00 -12.38 3.99
C HIS A 192 3.00 -13.84 4.42
N LYS A 193 3.80 -14.21 5.41
CA LYS A 193 3.79 -15.58 5.96
C LYS A 193 2.63 -15.84 6.93
N ASN A 194 1.99 -14.77 7.41
CA ASN A 194 1.02 -14.86 8.48
C ASN A 194 -0.21 -14.00 8.17
N VAL A 195 -1.40 -14.60 8.17
CA VAL A 195 -2.67 -13.88 8.00
C VAL A 195 -2.86 -12.81 9.08
N GLN A 196 -2.33 -13.01 10.28
CA GLN A 196 -2.43 -12.06 11.38
C GLN A 196 -1.74 -10.72 11.06
N SER A 197 -0.64 -10.70 10.29
CA SER A 197 -0.01 -9.45 9.88
C SER A 197 -0.89 -8.63 8.92
N ILE A 198 -1.86 -9.27 8.24
CA ILE A 198 -2.87 -8.61 7.40
C ILE A 198 -4.06 -8.09 8.22
N ARG A 199 -4.39 -8.71 9.36
CA ARG A 199 -5.49 -8.27 10.24
C ARG A 199 -5.24 -6.90 10.89
N ASN A 200 -3.98 -6.55 11.13
CA ASN A 200 -3.60 -5.25 11.72
C ASN A 200 -3.93 -4.04 10.85
N TYR A 201 -4.24 -4.24 9.57
CA TYR A 201 -4.67 -3.17 8.65
C TYR A 201 -6.18 -2.91 8.68
N ARG A 202 -6.95 -3.62 9.52
CA ARG A 202 -8.39 -3.39 9.68
C ARG A 202 -8.67 -1.92 9.99
N ALA A 203 -9.44 -1.30 9.11
CA ALA A 203 -10.15 -0.07 9.39
C ALA A 203 -11.58 -0.29 8.95
N LEU A 204 -12.55 0.03 9.80
CA LEU A 204 -13.93 0.12 9.38
C LEU A 204 -14.07 1.43 8.58
N ASN A 205 -14.53 1.33 7.33
CA ASN A 205 -14.89 2.51 6.55
C ASN A 205 -16.40 2.77 6.65
N GLU A 206 -16.81 3.96 6.22
CA GLU A 206 -18.20 4.40 6.29
C GLU A 206 -19.15 3.46 5.54
N ASP A 207 -18.73 2.93 4.38
CA ASP A 207 -19.53 1.97 3.61
C ASP A 207 -19.75 0.67 4.36
N LYS A 208 -18.75 0.20 5.11
CA LYS A 208 -18.89 -0.99 5.97
C LYS A 208 -19.79 -0.70 7.16
N HIS A 209 -19.72 0.49 7.75
CA HIS A 209 -20.69 0.92 8.76
C HIS A 209 -22.11 0.95 8.19
N LYS A 210 -22.32 1.52 6.99
CA LYS A 210 -23.63 1.50 6.31
C LYS A 210 -24.12 0.09 6.05
N GLN A 211 -23.25 -0.80 5.57
CA GLN A 211 -23.59 -2.21 5.36
C GLN A 211 -23.97 -2.90 6.68
N ILE A 212 -23.18 -2.70 7.74
CA ILE A 212 -23.46 -3.26 9.07
C ILE A 212 -24.78 -2.71 9.61
N SER A 213 -25.01 -1.40 9.52
CA SER A 213 -26.27 -0.76 9.92
C SER A 213 -27.45 -1.35 9.15
N ASN A 214 -27.37 -1.50 7.83
CA ASN A 214 -28.44 -2.12 7.04
C ASN A 214 -28.71 -3.57 7.46
N VAL A 215 -27.68 -4.37 7.71
CA VAL A 215 -27.84 -5.76 8.18
C VAL A 215 -28.49 -5.81 9.56
N LEU A 216 -28.08 -4.94 10.49
CA LEU A 216 -28.61 -4.88 11.85
C LEU A 216 -30.03 -4.29 11.91
N SER A 217 -30.37 -3.38 10.99
CA SER A 217 -31.67 -2.73 10.90
C SER A 217 -32.70 -3.53 10.12
N ASN A 218 -32.29 -4.49 9.28
CA ASN A 218 -33.20 -5.41 8.62
C ASN A 218 -33.65 -6.53 9.58
N THR A 219 -34.53 -6.18 10.53
CA THR A 219 -35.35 -7.14 11.28
C THR A 219 -36.54 -7.58 10.44
N THR A 220 -36.29 -8.28 9.34
CA THR A 220 -37.30 -9.15 8.73
C THR A 220 -36.59 -10.42 8.31
N GLY A 221 -36.90 -11.50 9.02
CA GLY A 221 -36.39 -12.83 8.70
C GLY A 221 -36.94 -13.28 7.36
N GLU A 222 -36.13 -13.16 6.30
CA GLU A 222 -36.13 -14.11 5.20
C GLU A 222 -34.69 -14.30 4.69
N PRO A 223 -34.30 -15.55 4.35
CA PRO A 223 -33.02 -15.82 3.72
C PRO A 223 -32.98 -15.26 2.29
N PRO A 224 -31.79 -15.01 1.71
CA PRO A 224 -31.68 -14.44 0.37
C PRO A 224 -32.24 -15.42 -0.67
N GLN A 225 -33.41 -15.09 -1.24
CA GLN A 225 -33.96 -15.82 -2.38
C GLN A 225 -33.17 -15.46 -3.64
N LEU A 226 -32.67 -16.49 -4.31
CA LEU A 226 -32.07 -16.43 -5.64
C LEU A 226 -33.15 -16.03 -6.66
N LEU A 227 -32.78 -15.19 -7.63
CA LEU A 227 -33.60 -14.65 -8.72
C LEU A 227 -34.65 -15.63 -9.30
N GLY A 228 -35.94 -15.24 -9.26
CA GLY A 228 -37.05 -15.92 -9.92
C GLY A 228 -38.28 -15.02 -10.04
N LEU A 229 -38.92 -15.01 -11.19
CA LEU A 229 -39.95 -14.06 -11.67
C LEU A 229 -41.30 -14.15 -10.91
N VAL A 230 -41.94 -12.99 -10.70
CA VAL A 230 -43.33 -12.73 -10.22
C VAL A 230 -44.37 -13.31 -11.22
N PRO A 231 -45.71 -13.36 -10.93
CA PRO A 231 -46.47 -12.96 -9.73
C PRO A 231 -47.62 -13.91 -9.30
N VAL A 232 -48.31 -13.62 -8.19
CA VAL A 232 -49.80 -13.58 -8.08
C VAL A 232 -50.25 -13.07 -6.71
N VAL A 233 -51.35 -12.31 -6.76
CA VAL A 233 -52.06 -11.53 -5.74
C VAL A 233 -53.06 -12.39 -4.96
N SER A 234 -53.23 -12.16 -3.64
CA SER A 234 -54.57 -12.07 -2.98
C SER A 234 -54.53 -11.89 -1.45
N ASN A 235 -55.08 -10.75 -1.01
CA ASN A 235 -56.03 -10.49 0.09
C ASN A 235 -55.76 -10.85 1.59
N LEU A 236 -55.88 -9.78 2.39
CA LEU A 236 -56.26 -9.59 3.83
C LEU A 236 -57.39 -10.52 4.36
N PRO A 237 -57.71 -10.61 5.70
CA PRO A 237 -57.52 -9.59 6.76
C PRO A 237 -57.13 -10.04 8.20
N LEU A 238 -56.66 -9.03 8.95
CA LEU A 238 -56.81 -8.67 10.39
C LEU A 238 -57.57 -9.63 11.36
N THR A 239 -56.95 -9.96 12.51
CA THR A 239 -57.64 -10.06 13.82
C THR A 239 -56.72 -9.65 14.99
N SER A 240 -57.34 -9.00 15.96
CA SER A 240 -56.85 -8.25 17.12
C SER A 240 -56.47 -9.07 18.36
N GLY A 241 -55.54 -8.52 19.15
CA GLY A 241 -55.64 -8.41 20.63
C GLY A 241 -54.91 -9.46 21.47
N THR A 242 -53.96 -9.02 22.30
CA THR A 242 -54.12 -8.95 23.78
C THR A 242 -52.80 -8.49 24.43
N THR A 243 -52.93 -7.50 25.30
CA THR A 243 -51.92 -6.92 26.20
C THR A 243 -51.51 -7.88 27.31
N VAL A 244 -50.21 -7.98 27.62
CA VAL A 244 -49.76 -8.40 28.95
C VAL A 244 -48.58 -7.50 29.35
N ASN A 245 -48.78 -6.76 30.44
CA ASN A 245 -47.73 -6.09 31.20
C ASN A 245 -47.05 -7.13 32.07
N ASP A 246 -45.72 -7.13 32.13
CA ASP A 246 -44.99 -7.64 33.29
C ASP A 246 -43.91 -6.63 33.68
N ASP A 247 -44.13 -6.08 34.86
CA ASP A 247 -43.26 -5.22 35.64
C ASP A 247 -42.43 -6.14 36.55
N PHE A 248 -41.09 -6.01 36.54
CA PHE A 248 -40.27 -6.62 37.58
C PHE A 248 -39.06 -5.74 37.87
N SER A 249 -39.03 -5.23 39.10
CA SER A 249 -38.02 -4.35 39.66
C SER A 249 -37.40 -5.04 40.87
N VAL A 250 -36.08 -5.24 40.88
CA VAL A 250 -35.16 -5.38 42.04
C VAL A 250 -33.74 -5.23 41.43
N GLY A 251 -32.74 -4.54 41.98
CA GLY A 251 -32.49 -3.90 43.26
C GLY A 251 -30.98 -3.61 43.30
N SER A 252 -30.65 -2.52 43.97
CA SER A 252 -29.32 -1.93 44.16
C SER A 252 -28.32 -2.85 44.86
N ASP A 253 -27.04 -2.75 44.47
CA ASP A 253 -25.92 -2.77 45.42
C ASP A 253 -24.87 -1.72 45.03
N ASN A 254 -24.76 -0.71 45.90
CA ASN A 254 -23.72 0.32 45.93
C ASN A 254 -22.61 -0.15 46.88
N SER A 255 -21.35 -0.03 46.46
CA SER A 255 -20.22 0.11 47.38
C SER A 255 -19.33 1.27 46.95
N THR A 256 -19.40 2.35 47.72
CA THR A 256 -18.53 3.53 47.65
C THR A 256 -17.45 3.42 48.72
N ILE A 257 -16.20 3.84 48.42
CA ILE A 257 -15.25 4.62 49.25
C ILE A 257 -14.02 4.88 48.34
N CYS A 258 -13.81 6.10 47.83
CA CYS A 258 -13.18 7.32 48.39
C CYS A 258 -11.64 7.39 48.27
N SER A 259 -11.20 8.11 47.23
CA SER A 259 -10.16 9.17 47.14
C SER A 259 -8.89 9.16 48.02
N GLN A 260 -7.71 9.29 47.38
CA GLN A 260 -6.86 10.51 47.36
C GLN A 260 -5.49 10.31 46.64
N THR A 261 -5.20 11.25 45.73
CA THR A 261 -3.91 11.89 45.35
C THR A 261 -2.57 11.14 45.25
N ASN A 262 -1.85 11.52 44.17
CA ASN A 262 -0.42 11.87 44.05
C ASN A 262 0.50 11.01 43.16
N THR A 263 1.05 11.73 42.17
CA THR A 263 2.45 11.74 41.69
C THR A 263 3.04 10.54 40.95
N SER A 264 3.44 10.83 39.70
CA SER A 264 4.79 10.66 39.12
C SER A 264 5.58 9.39 39.47
N ASN A 265 5.98 8.64 38.44
CA ASN A 265 7.20 7.82 38.29
C ASN A 265 6.95 6.80 37.15
N ARG A 266 7.86 6.39 36.26
CA ARG A 266 9.28 6.67 36.00
C ARG A 266 9.62 5.82 34.77
N ILE A 267 10.18 6.40 33.71
CA ILE A 267 11.19 5.72 32.88
C ILE A 267 12.27 6.75 32.55
N ASP A 268 12.90 7.28 33.60
CA ASP A 268 14.20 7.92 33.53
C ASP A 268 15.17 7.08 34.35
N SER A 269 16.11 6.41 33.66
CA SER A 269 17.41 5.96 34.19
C SER A 269 18.10 5.00 33.21
N MET A 270 18.87 5.51 32.24
CA MET A 270 20.02 4.77 31.69
C MET A 270 21.26 5.62 31.37
N PHE A 271 21.28 6.94 31.64
CA PHE A 271 22.50 7.73 31.43
C PHE A 271 22.80 8.65 32.60
N TYR A 272 23.18 8.05 33.73
CA TYR A 272 23.90 8.75 34.80
C TYR A 272 25.40 8.45 34.62
N GLY A 273 26.20 9.43 34.20
CA GLY A 273 27.66 9.38 34.35
C GLY A 273 28.58 9.63 33.14
N ALA A 274 28.08 9.86 31.92
CA ALA A 274 28.96 10.13 30.78
C ALA A 274 29.18 11.65 30.56
N LYS A 275 30.34 12.17 30.97
CA LYS A 275 30.84 13.48 30.48
C LYS A 275 31.31 13.30 29.04
N LEU A 276 30.65 13.95 28.08
CA LEU A 276 31.16 14.08 26.71
C LEU A 276 32.25 15.18 26.69
N GLN A 277 33.49 14.76 26.45
CA GLN A 277 34.60 15.67 26.18
C GLN A 277 34.67 15.90 24.67
N ILE A 278 34.37 17.11 24.23
CA ILE A 278 34.48 17.51 22.82
C ILE A 278 35.96 17.73 22.53
N GLN A 279 36.59 16.84 21.76
CA GLN A 279 37.88 17.12 21.12
C GLN A 279 37.63 17.78 19.75
N SER A 280 38.26 18.92 19.54
CA SER A 280 38.30 19.67 18.29
C SER A 280 38.95 18.84 17.18
N MET A 281 38.28 18.76 16.02
CA MET A 281 38.84 18.16 14.80
C MET A 281 39.68 19.21 14.07
N ASN A 282 40.98 18.95 13.92
CA ASN A 282 41.85 19.72 13.03
C ASN A 282 41.63 19.26 11.58
N VAL A 283 41.22 20.19 10.72
CA VAL A 283 41.13 19.96 9.26
C VAL A 283 42.46 20.36 8.63
N HIS A 284 43.21 19.38 8.11
CA HIS A 284 44.37 19.66 7.27
C HIS A 284 43.92 19.81 5.82
N MET A 285 44.03 21.02 5.27
CA MET A 285 43.97 21.25 3.83
C MET A 285 45.34 20.92 3.23
N CYS A 286 45.35 20.12 2.17
CA CYS A 286 46.55 19.79 1.41
C CYS A 286 46.43 20.47 0.05
N ASP A 287 47.19 21.55 -0.14
CA ASP A 287 47.29 22.27 -1.41
C ASP A 287 48.11 21.45 -2.40
N ARG A 288 47.58 21.28 -3.61
CA ARG A 288 48.33 20.72 -4.74
C ARG A 288 49.07 21.87 -5.46
N HIS A 289 50.39 21.74 -5.57
CA HIS A 289 51.16 22.33 -6.65
C HIS A 289 51.52 21.22 -7.64
#